data_AF-A0A4Y1ZDP2-F1
#
_entry.id   AF-A0A4Y1ZDP2-F1
#
_cell.length_a   1.000
_cell.length_b   1.000
_cell.length_c   1.000
_cell.angle_alpha   90.00
_cell.angle_beta   90.00
_cell.angle_gamma   90.00
#
_symmetry.space_group_name_H-M   'P 1'
#
loop_
_entity.id
_entity.type
_entity.pdbx_description
1 polymer ?
#
loop_
_entity_poly.entity_id
_entity_poly.type
_entity_poly.pdbx_seq_one_letter_code
_entity_poly.pdbx_strand_id
1 'polypeptide(L)'
;MACSHVGGLSGAFIPVSEDAGMIDAVNRGALNLEKLEAMTAVCSVGLDMIAVPGDTPAETIAAMIADEAAIGVINNKTTAVRVIPAPGKAVGETVEFGGLLGHAPVMAVNRHKSADFINRGGRIPAPIHSFKN
;
A
#
# COMPACT_ATOMS: atom_id res chain seq x y z
N MET A 1 13.66 24.91 -0.34
CA MET A 1 12.46 24.08 -0.67
C MET A 1 12.10 24.34 -2.12
N ALA A 2 12.79 23.68 -3.05
CA ALA A 2 12.47 23.70 -4.48
C ALA A 2 13.26 22.56 -5.13
N CYS A 3 12.59 21.51 -5.56
CA CYS A 3 13.23 20.52 -6.43
C CYS A 3 13.10 21.05 -7.86
N SER A 4 14.22 21.17 -8.58
CA SER A 4 14.29 21.77 -9.93
C SER A 4 13.96 20.78 -11.06
N HIS A 5 13.72 19.52 -10.74
CA HIS A 5 13.37 18.46 -11.68
C HIS A 5 12.22 17.64 -11.09
N VAL A 6 11.00 17.89 -11.54
CA VAL A 6 9.82 17.10 -11.16
C VAL A 6 9.76 15.88 -12.08
N GLY A 7 10.28 14.75 -11.58
CA GLY A 7 10.08 13.43 -12.16
C GLY A 7 9.93 12.42 -11.02
N GLY A 8 8.77 11.76 -10.96
CA GLY A 8 8.38 10.89 -9.82
C GLY A 8 7.23 11.48 -8.98
N LEU A 9 6.73 10.72 -8.00
CA LEU A 9 5.67 11.21 -7.10
C LEU A 9 6.27 12.21 -6.10
N SER A 10 5.70 13.42 -6.01
CA SER A 10 6.21 14.51 -5.15
C SER A 10 5.68 14.50 -3.70
N GLY A 11 5.04 13.41 -3.28
CA GLY A 11 4.51 13.24 -1.93
C GLY A 11 5.37 12.33 -1.05
N ALA A 12 4.96 12.14 0.21
CA ALA A 12 5.71 11.30 1.15
C ALA A 12 5.66 9.82 0.71
N PHE A 13 6.78 9.30 0.24
CA PHE A 13 6.93 7.87 -0.03
C PHE A 13 6.99 7.11 1.30
N ILE A 14 6.29 5.97 1.37
CA ILE A 14 6.36 5.04 2.51
C ILE A 14 6.95 3.68 2.08
N PRO A 15 8.18 3.65 1.54
CA PRO A 15 8.76 2.45 0.94
C PRO A 15 9.28 1.56 2.07
N VAL A 16 8.44 0.65 2.57
CA VAL A 16 8.79 -0.14 3.76
C VAL A 16 10.09 -0.92 3.54
N SER A 17 10.41 -1.37 2.32
CA SER A 17 11.67 -2.07 2.07
C SER A 17 12.93 -1.20 2.00
N GLU A 18 12.78 0.12 1.82
CA GLU A 18 13.88 1.04 1.52
C GLU A 18 14.24 1.92 2.74
N ASP A 19 13.33 2.06 3.72
CA ASP A 19 13.54 2.87 4.93
C ASP A 19 13.74 2.01 6.19
N ALA A 20 14.94 2.09 6.78
CA ALA A 20 15.30 1.31 7.96
C ALA A 20 14.45 1.60 9.20
N GLY A 21 13.95 2.83 9.36
CA GLY A 21 13.07 3.22 10.46
C GLY A 21 11.68 2.60 10.32
N MET A 22 11.15 2.54 9.10
CA MET A 22 9.88 1.86 8.81
C MET A 22 10.00 0.35 9.02
N ILE A 23 11.08 -0.28 8.56
CA ILE A 23 11.35 -1.72 8.80
C ILE A 23 11.34 -2.03 10.30
N ASP A 24 12.08 -1.25 11.08
CA ASP A 24 12.17 -1.38 12.53
C ASP A 24 10.82 -1.13 13.22
N ALA A 25 10.03 -0.16 12.74
CA ALA A 25 8.67 0.09 13.22
C ALA A 25 7.70 -1.05 12.92
N VAL A 26 7.81 -1.69 11.75
CA VAL A 26 7.01 -2.87 11.38
C VAL A 26 7.43 -4.07 12.24
N ASN A 27 8.73 -4.33 12.39
CA ASN A 27 9.24 -5.46 13.16
C ASN A 27 8.86 -5.40 14.65
N ARG A 28 8.82 -4.20 15.24
CA ARG A 28 8.34 -4.00 16.63
C ARG A 28 6.81 -3.93 16.76
N GLY A 29 6.06 -4.08 15.67
CA GLY A 29 4.60 -4.02 15.64
C GLY A 29 4.01 -2.62 15.85
N ALA A 30 4.80 -1.56 15.72
CA ALA A 30 4.34 -0.17 15.83
C ALA A 30 3.73 0.35 14.52
N LEU A 31 4.05 -0.28 13.40
CA LEU A 31 3.54 0.05 12.07
C LEU A 31 2.92 -1.20 11.43
N ASN A 32 1.67 -1.10 10.98
CA ASN A 32 0.93 -2.17 10.30
C ASN A 32 0.37 -1.66 8.97
N LEU A 33 -0.23 -2.57 8.18
CA LEU A 33 -0.73 -2.26 6.85
C LEU A 33 -1.82 -1.19 6.88
N GLU A 34 -2.75 -1.28 7.81
CA GLU A 34 -3.87 -0.35 7.96
C GLU A 34 -3.39 1.04 8.39
N LYS A 35 -2.31 1.13 9.19
CA LYS A 35 -1.71 2.41 9.56
C LYS A 35 -1.01 3.06 8.37
N LEU A 36 -0.34 2.27 7.53
CA LEU A 36 0.26 2.75 6.29
C LEU A 36 -0.82 3.29 5.36
N GLU A 37 -1.88 2.53 5.13
CA GLU A 37 -3.08 2.96 4.39
C GLU A 37 -3.69 4.25 4.97
N ALA A 38 -3.83 4.35 6.30
CA ALA A 38 -4.31 5.59 6.93
C ALA A 38 -3.40 6.81 6.65
N MET A 39 -2.09 6.61 6.45
CA MET A 39 -1.16 7.70 6.09
C MET A 39 -1.31 8.14 4.63
N THR A 40 -1.79 7.27 3.73
CA THR A 40 -2.04 7.58 2.31
C THR A 40 -3.20 8.56 2.16
N ALA A 41 -4.18 8.52 3.07
CA ALA A 41 -5.30 9.46 3.12
C ALA A 41 -4.88 10.94 3.25
N VAL A 42 -3.70 11.23 3.81
CA VAL A 42 -3.24 12.61 4.05
C VAL A 42 -2.09 12.99 3.13
N CYS A 43 -0.86 12.51 3.39
CA CYS A 43 0.35 13.00 2.74
C CYS A 43 1.03 11.96 1.84
N SER A 44 0.87 10.66 2.14
CA SER A 44 1.58 9.62 1.42
C SER A 44 0.97 9.30 0.05
N VAL A 45 1.80 8.86 -0.90
CA VAL A 45 1.40 8.58 -2.28
C VAL A 45 0.93 7.13 -2.49
N GLY A 46 0.66 6.40 -1.42
CA GLY A 46 0.07 5.07 -1.44
C GLY A 46 0.95 4.00 -0.80
N LEU A 47 0.50 2.74 -0.86
CA LEU A 47 1.23 1.59 -0.32
C LEU A 47 2.42 1.25 -1.22
N ASP A 48 3.64 1.36 -0.71
CA ASP A 48 4.85 1.18 -1.51
C ASP A 48 5.85 0.21 -0.90
N MET A 49 6.41 -0.67 -1.74
CA MET A 49 7.33 -1.76 -1.35
C MET A 49 6.88 -2.56 -0.14
N ILE A 50 5.60 -2.93 -0.12
CA ILE A 50 5.03 -3.73 0.96
C ILE A 50 5.15 -5.21 0.62
N ALA A 51 5.92 -5.97 1.40
CA ALA A 51 5.95 -7.42 1.29
C ALA A 51 4.76 -8.04 2.02
N VAL A 52 4.02 -8.93 1.34
CA VAL A 52 2.89 -9.69 1.89
C VAL A 52 3.13 -11.19 1.70
N PRO A 53 2.43 -12.08 2.43
CA PRO A 53 2.58 -13.52 2.26
C PRO A 53 2.34 -13.94 0.82
N GLY A 54 3.16 -14.86 0.30
CA GLY A 54 3.07 -15.29 -1.10
C GLY A 54 1.78 -16.04 -1.46
N ASP A 55 1.05 -16.52 -0.46
CA ASP A 55 -0.27 -17.15 -0.59
C ASP A 55 -1.42 -16.14 -0.45
N THR A 56 -1.15 -14.84 -0.40
CA THR A 56 -2.18 -13.80 -0.40
C THR A 56 -3.04 -13.92 -1.68
N PRO A 57 -4.36 -14.11 -1.56
CA PRO A 57 -5.25 -14.27 -2.73
C PRO A 57 -5.23 -13.04 -3.64
N ALA A 58 -5.42 -13.27 -4.94
CA ALA A 58 -5.45 -12.20 -5.93
C ALA A 58 -6.58 -11.19 -5.64
N GLU A 59 -7.71 -11.66 -5.13
CA GLU A 59 -8.86 -10.82 -4.74
C GLU A 59 -8.51 -9.93 -3.54
N THR A 60 -7.67 -10.40 -2.62
CA THR A 60 -7.23 -9.59 -1.48
C THR A 60 -6.26 -8.49 -1.95
N ILE A 61 -5.36 -8.80 -2.88
CA ILE A 61 -4.47 -7.80 -3.50
C ILE A 61 -5.30 -6.78 -4.31
N ALA A 62 -6.30 -7.24 -5.07
CA ALA A 62 -7.20 -6.36 -5.80
C ALA A 62 -8.01 -5.45 -4.87
N ALA A 63 -8.39 -5.93 -3.67
CA ALA A 63 -9.04 -5.11 -2.66
C ALA A 63 -8.12 -4.01 -2.12
N MET A 64 -6.84 -4.32 -1.83
CA MET A 64 -5.87 -3.29 -1.43
C MET A 64 -5.73 -2.19 -2.49
N ILE A 65 -5.71 -2.57 -3.77
CA ILE A 65 -5.67 -1.61 -4.88
C ILE A 65 -6.96 -0.78 -4.92
N ALA A 66 -8.11 -1.40 -4.69
CA ALA A 66 -9.40 -0.70 -4.67
C ALA A 66 -9.50 0.31 -3.51
N ASP A 67 -8.97 -0.04 -2.33
CA ASP A 67 -8.95 0.85 -1.16
C ASP A 67 -8.08 2.08 -1.43
N GLU A 68 -6.85 1.88 -1.90
CA GLU A 68 -5.94 2.97 -2.26
C GLU A 68 -6.46 3.82 -3.43
N ALA A 69 -7.11 3.20 -4.42
CA ALA A 69 -7.78 3.92 -5.49
C ALA A 69 -8.96 4.76 -4.96
N ALA A 70 -9.75 4.24 -4.03
CA ALA A 70 -10.86 4.97 -3.42
C ALA A 70 -10.36 6.20 -2.64
N ILE A 71 -9.29 6.03 -1.84
CA ILE A 71 -8.61 7.12 -1.13
C ILE A 71 -8.11 8.19 -2.11
N GLY A 72 -7.46 7.79 -3.20
CA GLY A 72 -6.98 8.72 -4.22
C GLY A 72 -8.12 9.47 -4.92
N VAL A 73 -9.15 8.74 -5.37
CA VAL A 73 -10.30 9.31 -6.10
C VAL A 73 -11.09 10.29 -5.25
N ILE A 74 -11.40 9.95 -3.99
CA ILE A 74 -12.24 10.81 -3.15
C ILE A 74 -11.51 12.09 -2.71
N ASN A 75 -10.20 11.99 -2.48
CA ASN A 75 -9.35 13.10 -2.03
C ASN A 75 -8.70 13.87 -3.18
N ASN A 76 -9.01 13.52 -4.44
CA ASN A 76 -8.38 14.11 -5.63
C ASN A 76 -6.85 14.08 -5.54
N LYS A 77 -6.32 12.90 -5.21
CA LYS A 77 -4.92 12.65 -4.93
C LYS A 77 -4.41 11.50 -5.77
N THR A 78 -3.16 11.59 -6.19
CA THR A 78 -2.45 10.47 -6.79
C THR A 78 -2.03 9.48 -5.72
N THR A 79 -2.57 8.26 -5.80
CA THR A 79 -2.16 7.10 -5.02
C THR A 79 -1.57 6.04 -5.93
N ALA A 80 -0.74 5.15 -5.37
CA ALA A 80 -0.10 4.05 -6.05
C ALA A 80 -0.03 2.84 -5.11
N VAL A 81 0.03 1.65 -5.69
CA VAL A 81 0.17 0.40 -4.94
C VAL A 81 1.31 -0.42 -5.53
N ARG A 82 2.31 -0.70 -4.70
CA ARG A 82 3.41 -1.64 -4.97
C ARG A 82 3.47 -2.65 -3.83
N VAL A 83 2.67 -3.70 -3.97
CA VAL A 83 2.61 -4.84 -3.05
C VAL A 83 3.35 -6.03 -3.68
N ILE A 84 4.15 -6.72 -2.88
CA ILE A 84 5.03 -7.80 -3.29
C ILE A 84 4.62 -9.08 -2.55
N PRO A 85 3.86 -9.98 -3.18
CA PRO A 85 3.61 -11.31 -2.63
C PRO A 85 4.92 -12.10 -2.62
N ALA A 86 5.37 -12.50 -1.44
CA ALA A 86 6.65 -13.17 -1.22
C ALA A 86 6.49 -14.71 -1.22
N PRO A 87 6.84 -15.42 -2.31
CA PRO A 87 6.56 -16.85 -2.41
C PRO A 87 7.28 -17.67 -1.33
N GLY A 88 6.54 -18.56 -0.65
CA GLY A 88 7.10 -19.41 0.40
C GLY A 88 7.49 -18.70 1.68
N LYS A 89 7.10 -17.42 1.85
CA LYS A 89 7.38 -16.62 3.04
C LYS A 89 6.13 -16.34 3.86
N ALA A 90 6.25 -16.53 5.17
CA ALA A 90 5.23 -16.26 6.17
C ALA A 90 5.44 -14.89 6.82
N VAL A 91 4.39 -14.41 7.51
CA VAL A 91 4.41 -13.15 8.27
C VAL A 91 5.57 -13.13 9.27
N GLY A 92 6.32 -12.02 9.29
CA GLY A 92 7.49 -11.81 10.14
C GLY A 92 8.80 -12.34 9.56
N GLU A 93 8.78 -13.12 8.48
CA GLU A 93 10.00 -13.41 7.72
C GLU A 93 10.41 -12.20 6.88
N THR A 94 11.68 -12.15 6.49
CA THR A 94 12.22 -11.08 5.63
C THR A 94 12.41 -11.53 4.19
N VAL A 95 12.15 -10.62 3.25
CA VAL A 95 12.46 -10.73 1.83
C VAL A 95 13.60 -9.80 1.50
N GLU A 96 14.64 -10.33 0.84
CA GLU A 96 15.80 -9.56 0.37
C GLU A 96 15.62 -9.19 -1.11
N PHE A 97 15.52 -7.90 -1.41
CA PHE A 97 15.47 -7.40 -2.79
C PHE A 97 16.85 -6.98 -3.30
N GLY A 98 17.74 -6.60 -2.37
CA GLY A 98 19.10 -6.18 -2.65
C GLY A 98 19.20 -4.78 -3.28
N GLY A 99 20.43 -4.27 -3.36
CA GLY A 99 20.72 -2.96 -3.94
C GLY A 99 19.94 -1.83 -3.26
N LEU A 100 19.35 -0.96 -4.06
CA LEU A 100 18.55 0.19 -3.59
C LEU A 100 17.17 -0.20 -3.06
N LEU A 101 16.67 -1.40 -3.39
CA LEU A 101 15.34 -1.86 -2.99
C LEU A 101 15.33 -2.49 -1.59
N GLY A 102 16.51 -2.69 -0.99
CA GLY A 102 16.66 -3.11 0.40
C GLY A 102 16.05 -4.46 0.71
N HIS A 103 15.37 -4.55 1.85
CA HIS A 103 14.70 -5.74 2.36
C HIS A 103 13.43 -5.37 3.09
N ALA A 104 12.41 -6.24 3.08
CA ALA A 104 11.16 -5.97 3.79
C ALA A 104 10.73 -7.15 4.66
N PRO A 105 10.24 -6.91 5.88
CA PRO A 105 9.50 -7.91 6.62
C PRO A 105 8.15 -8.17 5.93
N VAL A 106 7.75 -9.43 5.86
CA VAL A 106 6.45 -9.86 5.37
C VAL A 106 5.39 -9.44 6.38
N MET A 107 4.51 -8.54 5.96
CA MET A 107 3.48 -7.93 6.80
C MET A 107 2.23 -8.80 6.84
N ALA A 108 1.51 -8.76 7.97
CA ALA A 108 0.23 -9.44 8.08
C ALA A 108 -0.81 -8.81 7.13
N VAL A 109 -1.62 -9.67 6.52
CA VAL A 109 -2.78 -9.27 5.71
C VAL A 109 -4.04 -9.81 6.38
N ASN A 110 -5.14 -9.04 6.30
CA ASN A 110 -6.43 -9.49 6.77
C ASN A 110 -6.85 -10.80 6.06
N ARG A 111 -7.24 -11.81 6.85
CA ARG A 111 -7.57 -13.16 6.35
C ARG A 111 -9.03 -13.30 5.91
N HIS A 112 -9.85 -12.28 6.10
CA HIS A 112 -11.23 -12.28 5.64
C HIS A 112 -11.30 -12.12 4.12
N LYS A 113 -12.28 -12.78 3.51
CA LYS A 113 -12.40 -12.87 2.05
C LYS A 113 -12.91 -11.55 1.47
N SER A 114 -12.25 -11.09 0.40
CA SER A 114 -12.71 -9.95 -0.43
C SER A 114 -13.32 -10.38 -1.77
N ALA A 115 -13.43 -11.70 -2.01
CA ALA A 115 -13.81 -12.26 -3.30
C ALA A 115 -15.19 -11.78 -3.81
N ASP A 116 -16.20 -11.71 -2.94
CA ASP A 116 -17.54 -11.29 -3.34
C ASP A 116 -17.57 -9.84 -3.84
N PHE A 117 -16.77 -8.96 -3.23
CA PHE A 117 -16.67 -7.56 -3.63
C PHE A 117 -15.94 -7.42 -4.98
N ILE A 118 -14.78 -8.08 -5.13
CA ILE A 118 -13.98 -7.99 -6.35
C ILE A 118 -14.67 -8.63 -7.55
N ASN A 119 -15.30 -9.79 -7.35
CA ASN A 119 -16.02 -10.49 -8.42
C ASN A 119 -17.32 -9.81 -8.85
N ARG A 120 -17.78 -8.77 -8.11
CA ARG A 120 -18.93 -7.96 -8.53
C ARG A 120 -18.66 -7.25 -9.87
N GLY A 121 -17.40 -6.91 -10.13
CA GLY A 121 -16.97 -6.27 -11.38
C GLY A 121 -17.69 -4.96 -11.68
N GLY A 122 -17.59 -4.51 -12.94
CA GLY A 122 -18.23 -3.28 -13.40
C GLY A 122 -17.41 -2.02 -13.13
N ARG A 123 -18.09 -0.92 -12.82
CA ARG A 123 -17.47 0.41 -12.66
C ARG A 123 -17.99 1.10 -11.41
N ILE A 124 -17.08 1.53 -10.53
CA ILE A 124 -17.41 2.41 -9.43
C ILE A 124 -17.69 3.80 -10.02
N PRO A 125 -18.88 4.39 -9.81
CA PRO A 125 -19.22 5.70 -10.35
C PRO A 125 -18.36 6.80 -9.74
N ALA A 126 -18.20 7.91 -10.47
CA ALA A 126 -17.48 9.06 -9.96
C ALA A 126 -18.17 9.62 -8.69
N PRO A 127 -17.41 10.03 -7.67
CA PRO A 127 -17.99 10.62 -6.47
C PRO A 127 -18.69 11.95 -6.77
N ILE A 128 -19.79 12.22 -6.06
CA ILE A 128 -20.50 13.50 -6.19
C ILE A 128 -19.72 14.57 -5.44
N HIS A 129 -19.10 15.48 -6.17
CA HIS A 129 -18.26 16.52 -5.57
C HIS A 129 -19.03 17.76 -5.06
N SER A 130 -20.31 17.95 -5.43
CA SER A 130 -21.07 19.18 -5.12
C SER A 130 -21.85 19.15 -3.80
N PHE A 131 -21.95 18.01 -3.12
CA PHE A 131 -22.56 17.90 -1.78
C PHE A 131 -21.47 17.63 -0.73
N LYS A 132 -20.50 18.53 -0.64
CA LYS A 132 -19.53 18.56 0.45
C LYS A 132 -20.00 19.64 1.43
N ASN A 133 -20.21 19.25 2.70
CA ASN A 133 -20.61 20.15 3.79
C ASN A 133 -19.57 21.27 4.01
#